data_AF-A0A7C7KSH4-F1
#
_entry.id   AF-A0A7C7KSH4-F1
#
_cell.length_a   1.000
_cell.length_b   1.000
_cell.length_c   1.000
_cell.angle_alpha   90.00
_cell.angle_beta   90.00
_cell.angle_gamma   90.00
#
_symmetry.space_group_name_H-M   'P 1'
#
loop_
_entity.id
_entity.type
_entity.pdbx_description
1 polymer ?
#
loop_
_entity_poly.entity_id
_entity_poly.type
_entity_poly.pdbx_seq_one_letter_code
_entity_poly.pdbx_strand_id
1 'polypeptide(L)'
;MAHEAAYHPHHETSVWPFPIGIGTLLLPVAFTMFFHYGWQMPGLVAGAVGLVLILVGAAGWASEHFRTEKEEGYGWTGILSFILSEIVIFGTIFAFFWMSRTAHADKWADWVPEGISLGMAGLLTLILWASSFTIFKAELSLEEDGDRGKALTWTFITFLLGGLFVVLHVSEWIHLWGAG
;
A
#
# COMPACT_ATOMS: atom_id res chain seq x y z
N MET A 1 -17.06 -45.68 9.14
CA MET A 1 -16.01 -44.69 9.45
C MET A 1 -14.90 -44.90 8.44
N ALA A 2 -14.97 -44.23 7.29
CA ALA A 2 -14.00 -44.44 6.22
C ALA A 2 -13.87 -43.15 5.39
N HIS A 3 -12.64 -42.63 5.38
CA HIS A 3 -12.10 -41.62 4.48
C HIS A 3 -12.82 -40.27 4.42
N GLU A 4 -12.56 -39.40 5.41
CA GLU A 4 -12.35 -37.98 5.08
C GLU A 4 -11.14 -37.93 4.15
N ALA A 5 -11.38 -37.88 2.84
CA ALA A 5 -10.35 -37.51 1.90
C ALA A 5 -9.92 -36.09 2.28
N ALA A 6 -8.74 -35.97 2.89
CA ALA A 6 -8.07 -34.69 3.03
C ALA A 6 -8.01 -34.08 1.63
N TYR A 7 -8.85 -33.07 1.39
CA TYR A 7 -8.86 -32.33 0.14
C TYR A 7 -7.52 -31.60 0.10
N HIS A 8 -6.55 -32.19 -0.60
CA HIS A 8 -5.30 -31.52 -0.91
C HIS A 8 -5.59 -30.59 -2.09
N PRO A 9 -5.51 -29.25 -1.91
CA PRO A 9 -5.60 -28.34 -3.03
C PRO A 9 -4.53 -28.73 -4.04
N HIS A 10 -4.93 -29.00 -5.29
CA HIS A 10 -3.98 -29.21 -6.36
C HIS A 10 -3.33 -27.86 -6.66
N HIS A 11 -2.14 -27.61 -6.12
CA HIS A 11 -1.39 -26.40 -6.43
C HIS A 11 -1.03 -26.38 -7.92
N GLU A 12 -1.65 -25.46 -8.66
CA GLU A 12 -1.19 -25.11 -10.00
C GLU A 12 0.18 -24.44 -9.90
N THR A 13 1.07 -24.73 -10.85
CA THR A 13 2.42 -24.18 -10.84
C THR A 13 2.41 -22.75 -11.38
N SER A 14 2.54 -21.75 -10.51
CA SER A 14 2.70 -20.35 -10.92
C SER A 14 4.17 -19.98 -11.09
N VAL A 15 4.48 -19.26 -12.16
CA VAL A 15 5.83 -18.75 -12.43
C VAL A 15 6.11 -17.40 -11.77
N TRP A 16 5.09 -16.67 -11.34
CA TRP A 16 5.20 -15.29 -10.85
C TRP A 16 5.89 -15.09 -9.50
N PRO A 17 5.88 -16.07 -8.57
CA PRO A 17 6.68 -15.96 -7.35
C PRO A 17 8.19 -15.80 -7.63
N PHE A 18 8.69 -16.37 -8.73
CA PHE A 18 10.10 -16.29 -9.11
C PHE A 18 10.58 -14.87 -9.44
N PRO A 19 9.99 -14.12 -10.41
CA PRO A 19 10.41 -12.75 -10.70
C PRO A 19 10.20 -11.81 -9.50
N ILE A 20 9.15 -12.00 -8.69
CA ILE A 20 8.95 -11.22 -7.45
C ILE A 20 10.08 -11.47 -6.45
N GLY A 21 10.48 -12.73 -6.26
CA GLY A 21 11.59 -13.09 -5.36
C GLY A 21 12.92 -12.49 -5.81
N ILE A 22 13.24 -12.57 -7.11
CA ILE A 22 14.45 -11.94 -7.68
C ILE A 22 14.39 -10.42 -7.53
N GLY A 23 13.26 -9.80 -7.83
CA GLY A 23 13.10 -8.35 -7.71
C GLY A 23 13.26 -7.87 -6.25
N THR A 24 12.67 -8.60 -5.30
CA THR A 24 12.80 -8.32 -3.86
C THR A 24 14.24 -8.42 -3.38
N LEU A 25 15.01 -9.39 -3.88
CA LEU A 25 16.45 -9.51 -3.58
C LEU A 25 17.27 -8.38 -4.22
N LEU A 26 16.92 -7.94 -5.42
CA LEU A 26 17.65 -6.89 -6.14
C LEU A 26 17.52 -5.51 -5.48
N LEU A 27 16.40 -5.18 -4.85
CA LEU A 27 16.21 -3.86 -4.21
C LEU A 27 17.25 -3.53 -3.11
N PRO A 28 17.49 -4.37 -2.09
CA PRO A 28 18.52 -4.09 -1.08
C PRO A 28 19.94 -4.13 -1.65
N VAL A 29 20.19 -4.98 -2.66
CA VAL A 29 21.47 -5.03 -3.38
C VAL A 29 21.71 -3.72 -4.12
N ALA A 30 20.71 -3.24 -4.86
CA ALA A 30 20.72 -1.97 -5.58
C ALA A 30 20.93 -0.78 -4.63
N PHE A 31 20.22 -0.77 -3.50
CA PHE A 31 20.40 0.24 -2.45
C PHE A 31 21.84 0.26 -1.93
N THR A 32 22.41 -0.91 -1.63
CA THR A 32 23.79 -1.03 -1.13
C THR A 32 24.81 -0.60 -2.20
N MET A 33 24.63 -1.00 -3.47
CA MET A 33 25.46 -0.55 -4.58
C MET A 33 25.45 0.96 -4.72
N PHE A 34 24.27 1.59 -4.62
CA PHE A 34 24.10 3.02 -4.80
C PHE A 34 24.68 3.83 -3.64
N PHE A 35 24.29 3.52 -2.40
CA PHE A 35 24.61 4.33 -1.22
C PHE A 35 25.90 3.94 -0.50
N HIS A 36 26.25 2.65 -0.46
CA HIS A 36 27.44 2.19 0.27
C HIS A 36 28.67 2.09 -0.63
N TYR A 37 28.55 1.49 -1.82
CA TYR A 37 29.68 1.30 -2.73
C TYR A 37 29.90 2.45 -3.72
N GLY A 38 28.97 3.41 -3.80
CA GLY A 38 29.05 4.55 -4.72
C GLY A 38 28.88 4.17 -6.21
N TRP A 39 28.46 2.93 -6.51
CA TRP A 39 28.23 2.43 -7.86
C TRP A 39 26.84 2.86 -8.33
N GLN A 40 26.69 4.15 -8.62
CA GLN A 40 25.41 4.77 -8.94
C GLN A 40 24.73 4.12 -10.16
N MET A 41 25.44 3.95 -11.28
CA MET A 41 24.84 3.39 -12.50
C MET A 41 24.43 1.92 -12.31
N PRO A 42 25.28 1.00 -11.80
CA PRO A 42 24.84 -0.36 -11.48
C PRO A 42 23.69 -0.42 -10.47
N GLY A 43 23.72 0.40 -9.43
CA GLY A 43 22.65 0.47 -8.42
C GLY A 43 21.31 0.91 -9.02
N LEU A 44 21.31 1.96 -9.86
CA LEU A 44 20.09 2.42 -10.55
C LEU A 44 19.53 1.36 -11.49
N VAL A 45 20.39 0.70 -12.28
CA VAL A 45 19.96 -0.35 -13.20
C VAL A 45 19.39 -1.55 -12.44
N ALA A 46 20.09 -2.04 -11.41
CA ALA A 46 19.63 -3.15 -10.59
C ALA A 46 18.31 -2.82 -9.87
N GLY A 47 18.17 -1.59 -9.36
CA GLY A 47 16.95 -1.12 -8.71
C GLY A 47 15.77 -1.01 -9.67
N ALA A 48 15.98 -0.45 -10.87
CA ALA A 48 14.97 -0.36 -11.90
C ALA A 48 14.52 -1.75 -12.38
N VAL A 49 15.46 -2.66 -12.63
CA VAL A 49 15.16 -4.06 -12.98
C VAL A 49 14.38 -4.74 -11.86
N GLY A 50 14.82 -4.59 -10.61
CA GLY A 50 14.13 -5.16 -9.45
C GLY A 50 12.69 -4.66 -9.31
N LEU A 51 12.47 -3.36 -9.48
CA LEU A 51 11.14 -2.74 -9.46
C LEU A 51 10.26 -3.28 -10.59
N VAL A 52 10.77 -3.34 -11.82
CA VAL A 52 10.02 -3.87 -12.97
C VAL A 52 9.64 -5.33 -12.75
N LEU A 53 10.54 -6.16 -12.23
CA LEU A 53 10.26 -7.56 -11.93
C LEU A 53 9.16 -7.72 -10.86
N ILE A 54 9.16 -6.88 -9.82
CA ILE A 54 8.10 -6.89 -8.80
C ILE A 54 6.77 -6.45 -9.40
N LEU A 55 6.75 -5.35 -10.17
CA LEU A 55 5.51 -4.82 -10.75
C LEU A 55 4.90 -5.79 -11.76
N VAL A 56 5.69 -6.30 -12.69
CA VAL A 56 5.24 -7.28 -13.69
C VAL A 56 4.87 -8.60 -13.02
N GLY A 57 5.67 -9.05 -12.05
CA GLY A 57 5.39 -10.26 -11.29
C GLY A 57 4.08 -10.18 -10.52
N ALA A 58 3.84 -9.09 -9.79
CA ALA A 58 2.61 -8.88 -9.03
C ALA A 58 1.39 -8.73 -9.94
N ALA A 59 1.50 -7.96 -11.04
CA ALA A 59 0.42 -7.82 -12.01
C ALA A 59 0.09 -9.16 -12.72
N GLY A 60 1.12 -9.93 -13.07
CA GLY A 60 0.98 -11.25 -13.65
C GLY A 60 0.30 -12.22 -12.69
N TRP A 61 0.73 -12.25 -11.43
CA TRP A 61 0.15 -13.12 -10.41
C TRP A 61 -1.30 -12.75 -10.10
N ALA A 62 -1.60 -11.46 -9.97
CA ALA A 62 -2.97 -10.99 -9.79
C ALA A 62 -3.86 -11.36 -11.00
N SER A 63 -3.35 -11.22 -12.22
CA SER A 63 -4.10 -11.60 -13.42
C SER A 63 -4.33 -13.11 -13.51
N GLU A 64 -3.39 -13.94 -13.05
CA GLU A 64 -3.55 -15.39 -12.99
C GLU A 64 -4.65 -15.78 -11.99
N HIS A 65 -4.63 -15.17 -10.80
CA HIS A 65 -5.65 -15.36 -9.77
C HIS A 65 -7.06 -15.08 -10.29
N PHE A 66 -7.28 -13.92 -10.93
CA PHE A 66 -8.61 -13.56 -11.44
C PHE A 66 -9.08 -14.35 -12.68
N ARG A 67 -8.20 -15.08 -13.36
CA ARG A 67 -8.52 -15.77 -14.63
C ARG A 67 -8.59 -17.28 -14.51
N THR A 68 -7.75 -17.87 -13.67
CA THR A 68 -7.45 -19.30 -13.69
C THR A 68 -7.77 -19.95 -12.35
N GLU A 69 -7.45 -19.29 -11.24
CA GLU A 69 -7.62 -19.86 -9.91
C GLU A 69 -9.10 -19.91 -9.50
N LYS A 70 -9.48 -21.00 -8.83
CA LYS A 70 -10.79 -21.12 -8.19
C LYS A 70 -10.67 -20.59 -6.77
N GLU A 71 -11.68 -19.86 -6.30
CA GLU A 71 -11.71 -19.41 -4.91
C GLU A 71 -11.64 -20.61 -3.95
N GLU A 72 -10.55 -20.70 -3.20
CA GLU A 72 -10.34 -21.73 -2.19
C GLU A 72 -10.97 -21.37 -0.82
N GLY A 73 -11.73 -20.27 -0.75
CA GLY A 73 -12.44 -19.83 0.46
C GLY A 73 -11.58 -19.13 1.53
N TYR A 74 -10.26 -19.04 1.32
CA TYR A 74 -9.32 -18.41 2.28
C TYR A 74 -9.06 -16.92 2.05
N GLY A 75 -9.71 -16.30 1.04
CA GLY A 75 -9.47 -14.89 0.69
C GLY A 75 -9.71 -13.92 1.86
N TRP A 76 -10.80 -14.11 2.60
CA TRP A 76 -11.11 -13.31 3.79
C TRP A 76 -10.03 -13.40 4.86
N THR A 77 -9.60 -14.62 5.21
CA THR A 77 -8.55 -14.83 6.21
C THR A 77 -7.21 -14.23 5.76
N GLY A 78 -6.88 -14.33 4.46
CA GLY A 78 -5.67 -13.72 3.90
C GLY A 78 -5.68 -12.19 4.02
N ILE A 79 -6.77 -11.54 3.61
CA ILE A 79 -6.92 -10.08 3.71
C ILE A 79 -6.93 -9.61 5.18
N LEU A 80 -7.61 -10.34 6.07
CA LEU A 80 -7.62 -9.99 7.49
C LEU A 80 -6.22 -10.07 8.11
N SER A 81 -5.49 -11.17 7.88
CA SER A 81 -4.11 -11.31 8.36
C SER A 81 -3.18 -10.23 7.79
N PHE A 82 -3.35 -9.88 6.51
CA PHE A 82 -2.62 -8.78 5.89
C PHE A 82 -2.89 -7.44 6.59
N ILE A 83 -4.16 -7.07 6.79
CA ILE A 83 -4.53 -5.83 7.51
C ILE A 83 -3.99 -5.81 8.94
N LEU A 84 -4.05 -6.94 9.66
CA LEU A 84 -3.47 -7.05 11.00
C LEU A 84 -1.96 -6.81 10.99
N SER A 85 -1.25 -7.29 9.97
CA SER A 85 0.19 -7.03 9.83
C SER A 85 0.50 -5.54 9.61
N GLU A 86 -0.31 -4.84 8.80
CA GLU A 86 -0.20 -3.39 8.59
C GLU A 86 -0.45 -2.62 9.90
N ILE A 87 -1.44 -3.02 10.70
CA ILE A 87 -1.71 -2.41 12.01
C ILE A 87 -0.49 -2.52 12.92
N VAL A 88 0.23 -3.65 12.92
CA VAL A 88 1.45 -3.82 13.73
C VAL A 88 2.57 -2.89 13.24
N ILE A 89 2.76 -2.76 11.92
CA ILE A 89 3.76 -1.87 11.33
C ILE A 89 3.48 -0.41 11.73
N PHE A 90 2.26 0.09 11.50
CA PHE A 90 1.88 1.44 11.90
C PHE A 90 1.88 1.64 13.41
N GLY A 91 1.44 0.65 14.18
CA GLY A 91 1.48 0.66 15.64
C GLY A 91 2.91 0.84 16.18
N THR A 92 3.89 0.22 15.51
CA THR A 92 5.31 0.39 15.85
C THR A 92 5.80 1.82 15.59
N ILE A 93 5.38 2.43 14.48
CA ILE A 93 5.70 3.83 14.16
C ILE A 93 5.06 4.79 15.18
N PHE A 94 3.80 4.56 15.58
CA PHE A 94 3.13 5.34 16.62
C PHE A 94 3.80 5.18 17.98
N ALA A 95 4.19 3.96 18.35
CA ALA A 95 4.93 3.71 19.58
C ALA A 95 6.25 4.48 19.58
N PHE A 96 7.00 4.44 18.47
CA PHE A 96 8.22 5.22 18.32
C PHE A 96 7.95 6.73 18.46
N PHE A 97 6.94 7.27 17.78
CA PHE A 97 6.55 8.67 17.90
C PHE A 97 6.29 9.08 19.36
N TRP A 98 5.48 8.31 20.10
CA TRP A 98 5.15 8.62 21.50
C TRP A 98 6.33 8.45 22.45
N MET A 99 7.17 7.43 22.25
CA MET A 99 8.41 7.26 23.01
C MET A 99 9.36 8.44 22.77
N SER A 100 9.57 8.86 21.52
CA SER A 100 10.38 10.04 21.20
C SER A 100 9.79 11.32 21.77
N ARG A 101 8.45 11.48 21.71
CA ARG A 101 7.73 12.65 22.23
C ARG A 101 7.92 12.83 23.73
N THR A 102 7.98 11.73 24.47
CA THR A 102 8.14 11.72 25.93
C THR A 102 9.62 11.81 26.34
N ALA A 103 10.51 11.09 25.66
CA ALA A 103 11.94 11.07 25.95
C ALA A 103 12.66 12.39 25.63
N HIS A 104 12.16 13.16 24.67
CA HIS A 104 12.75 14.42 24.20
C HIS A 104 11.78 15.60 24.36
N ALA A 105 11.00 15.61 25.44
CA ALA A 105 9.97 16.60 25.67
C ALA A 105 10.51 18.04 25.73
N ASP A 106 11.76 18.22 26.18
CA ASP A 106 12.48 19.49 26.29
C ASP A 106 12.85 20.09 24.92
N LYS A 107 13.08 19.26 23.91
CA LYS A 107 13.51 19.68 22.56
C LYS A 107 12.40 19.56 21.51
N TRP A 108 11.22 19.08 21.89
CA TRP A 108 10.15 18.81 20.95
C TRP A 108 9.75 20.04 20.12
N ALA A 109 9.76 21.22 20.74
CA ALA A 109 9.42 22.46 20.05
C ALA A 109 10.34 22.74 18.85
N ASP A 110 11.61 22.34 18.92
CA ASP A 110 12.60 22.54 17.85
C ASP A 110 12.41 21.54 16.69
N TRP A 111 11.67 20.45 16.90
CA TRP A 111 11.46 19.39 15.92
C TRP A 111 10.20 19.56 15.09
N VAL A 112 9.30 20.45 15.50
CA VAL A 112 8.04 20.71 14.79
C VAL A 112 8.32 21.78 13.74
N PRO A 113 8.22 21.48 12.43
CA PRO A 113 8.35 22.48 11.39
C PRO A 113 7.36 23.62 11.60
N GLU A 114 7.82 24.86 11.43
CA GLU A 114 6.91 26.00 11.35
C GLU A 114 6.01 25.86 10.12
N GLY A 115 4.74 26.28 10.23
CA GLY A 115 3.80 26.28 9.11
C GLY A 115 2.91 25.03 8.97
N ILE A 116 2.92 24.09 9.92
CA ILE A 116 1.91 23.02 9.95
C ILE A 116 0.51 23.63 10.09
N SER A 117 -0.35 23.39 9.09
CA SER A 117 -1.70 23.92 9.05
C SER A 117 -2.71 22.89 9.54
N LEU A 118 -3.33 23.18 10.69
CA LEU A 118 -4.47 22.38 11.17
C LEU A 118 -5.64 22.37 10.16
N GLY A 119 -5.81 23.46 9.42
CA GLY A 119 -6.84 23.56 8.37
C GLY A 119 -6.57 22.61 7.20
N MET A 120 -5.31 22.49 6.77
CA MET A 120 -4.92 21.56 5.71
C MET A 120 -5.08 20.10 6.17
N ALA A 121 -4.62 19.76 7.37
CA ALA A 121 -4.81 18.44 7.95
C ALA A 121 -6.31 18.07 8.06
N GLY A 122 -7.15 19.02 8.46
CA GLY A 122 -8.61 18.86 8.50
C GLY A 122 -9.20 18.63 7.11
N LEU A 123 -8.79 19.40 6.10
CA LEU A 123 -9.24 19.21 4.72
C LEU A 123 -8.85 17.83 4.17
N LEU A 124 -7.59 17.42 4.34
CA LEU A 124 -7.10 16.11 3.91
C LEU A 124 -7.91 14.97 4.58
N THR A 125 -8.22 15.11 5.87
CA THR A 125 -9.07 14.16 6.60
C THR A 125 -10.48 14.08 6.00
N LEU A 126 -11.10 15.23 5.70
CA LEU A 126 -12.41 15.28 5.06
C LEU A 126 -12.41 14.64 3.67
N ILE A 127 -11.34 14.80 2.89
CA ILE A 127 -11.20 14.17 1.57
C ILE A 127 -11.16 12.64 1.72
N LEU A 128 -10.39 12.11 2.68
CA LEU A 128 -10.35 10.67 2.93
C LEU A 128 -11.71 10.13 3.40
N TRP A 129 -12.41 10.84 4.30
CA TRP A 129 -13.75 10.46 4.74
C TRP A 129 -14.75 10.46 3.58
N ALA A 130 -14.71 11.48 2.72
CA ALA A 130 -15.53 11.53 1.52
C ALA A 130 -15.21 10.35 0.58
N SER A 131 -13.92 10.01 0.42
CA SER A 131 -13.48 8.84 -0.36
C SER A 131 -14.07 7.54 0.20
N SER A 132 -14.01 7.32 1.52
CA SER A 132 -14.62 6.15 2.17
C SER A 132 -16.14 6.08 1.95
N PHE A 133 -16.82 7.22 1.97
CA PHE A 133 -18.25 7.26 1.65
C PHE A 133 -18.52 6.86 0.18
N THR A 134 -17.69 7.31 -0.75
CA THR A 134 -17.87 6.97 -2.17
C THR A 134 -17.68 5.48 -2.46
N ILE A 135 -16.71 4.81 -1.84
CA ILE A 135 -16.52 3.37 -2.05
C ILE A 135 -17.64 2.54 -1.42
N PHE A 136 -18.16 2.95 -0.26
CA PHE A 136 -19.37 2.37 0.34
C PHE A 136 -20.58 2.50 -0.59
N LYS A 137 -20.74 3.65 -1.25
CA LYS A 137 -21.80 3.84 -2.27
C LYS A 137 -21.60 2.96 -3.51
N ALA A 138 -20.35 2.67 -3.89
CA ALA A 138 -20.05 1.76 -4.98
C ALA A 138 -20.47 0.32 -4.65
N GLU A 139 -20.17 -0.14 -3.43
CA GLU A 139 -20.56 -1.45 -2.90
C GLU A 139 -22.08 -1.60 -2.87
N LEU A 140 -22.79 -0.64 -2.26
CA LEU A 140 -24.26 -0.63 -2.21
C LEU A 140 -24.89 -0.71 -3.61
N SER A 141 -24.32 0.01 -4.58
CA SER A 141 -24.79 -0.01 -5.97
C SER A 141 -24.59 -1.36 -6.66
N LEU A 142 -23.61 -2.16 -6.24
CA LEU A 142 -23.40 -3.51 -6.77
C LEU A 142 -24.32 -4.52 -6.08
N GLU A 143 -24.40 -4.47 -4.75
CA GLU A 143 -25.09 -5.47 -3.95
C GLU A 143 -26.62 -5.32 -3.95
N GLU A 144 -27.12 -4.09 -3.83
CA GLU A 144 -28.55 -3.83 -3.75
C GLU A 144 -29.16 -3.55 -5.14
N ASP A 145 -28.54 -2.66 -5.90
CA ASP A 145 -29.08 -2.18 -7.18
C ASP A 145 -28.68 -3.06 -8.37
N GLY A 146 -27.59 -3.85 -8.25
CA GLY A 146 -26.99 -4.59 -9.37
C GLY A 146 -26.44 -3.70 -10.49
N ASP A 147 -26.32 -2.38 -10.26
CA ASP A 147 -25.95 -1.39 -11.26
C ASP A 147 -24.43 -1.20 -11.32
N ARG A 148 -23.82 -1.94 -12.24
CA ARG A 148 -22.37 -1.89 -12.49
C ARG A 148 -21.89 -0.52 -12.96
N GLY A 149 -22.71 0.24 -13.69
CA GLY A 149 -22.32 1.55 -14.22
C GLY A 149 -22.18 2.59 -13.12
N LYS A 150 -23.14 2.63 -12.19
CA LYS A 150 -23.07 3.46 -10.99
C LYS A 150 -21.92 3.05 -10.08
N ALA A 151 -21.71 1.74 -9.86
CA ALA A 151 -20.60 1.24 -9.05
C ALA A 151 -19.23 1.67 -9.60
N LEU A 152 -19.04 1.56 -10.92
CA LEU A 152 -17.81 2.03 -11.58
C LEU A 152 -17.64 3.55 -11.43
N THR A 153 -18.73 4.32 -11.54
CA THR A 153 -18.69 5.77 -11.37
C THR A 153 -18.27 6.15 -9.96
N TRP A 154 -18.86 5.53 -8.93
CA TRP A 154 -18.49 5.78 -7.54
C TRP A 154 -17.04 5.37 -7.25
N THR A 155 -16.60 4.22 -7.74
CA THR A 155 -15.22 3.76 -7.62
C THR A 155 -14.24 4.74 -8.29
N PHE A 156 -14.59 5.28 -9.45
CA PHE A 156 -13.78 6.29 -10.13
C PHE A 156 -13.68 7.58 -9.31
N ILE A 157 -14.77 8.03 -8.68
CA ILE A 157 -14.75 9.19 -7.76
C ILE A 157 -13.85 8.90 -6.55
N THR A 158 -13.87 7.69 -6.00
CA THR A 158 -12.95 7.26 -4.92
C THR A 158 -11.49 7.45 -5.36
N PHE A 159 -11.13 6.98 -6.56
CA PHE A 159 -9.78 7.16 -7.10
C PHE A 159 -9.40 8.63 -7.31
N LEU A 160 -10.34 9.47 -7.77
CA LEU A 160 -10.09 10.91 -7.92
C LEU A 160 -9.85 11.59 -6.57
N LEU A 161 -10.63 11.27 -5.54
CA LEU A 161 -10.43 11.82 -4.19
C LEU A 161 -9.13 11.34 -3.56
N GLY A 162 -8.78 10.06 -3.72
CA GLY A 162 -7.49 9.51 -3.29
C GLY A 162 -6.31 10.18 -4.02
N GLY A 163 -6.41 10.38 -5.33
CA GLY A 163 -5.41 11.11 -6.12
C GLY A 163 -5.26 12.56 -5.68
N LEU A 164 -6.38 13.25 -5.44
CA LEU A 164 -6.41 14.62 -4.91
C LEU A 164 -5.72 14.69 -3.54
N PHE A 165 -6.01 13.73 -2.64
CA PHE A 165 -5.35 13.64 -1.34
C PHE A 165 -3.83 13.53 -1.50
N VAL A 166 -3.33 12.62 -2.36
CA VAL A 166 -1.89 12.44 -2.57
C VAL A 166 -1.25 13.73 -3.11
N VAL A 167 -1.85 14.38 -4.11
CA VAL A 167 -1.33 15.61 -4.70
C VAL A 167 -1.25 16.74 -3.66
N LEU A 168 -2.33 16.96 -2.90
CA LEU A 168 -2.36 18.00 -1.88
C LEU A 168 -1.34 17.72 -0.77
N HIS A 169 -1.25 16.47 -0.30
CA HIS A 169 -0.33 16.10 0.77
C HIS A 169 1.14 16.23 0.34
N VAL A 170 1.49 15.81 -0.88
CA VAL A 170 2.83 16.02 -1.44
C VAL A 170 3.13 17.50 -1.61
N SER A 171 2.16 18.31 -2.04
CA SER A 171 2.35 19.77 -2.15
C SER A 171 2.62 20.43 -0.80
N GLU A 172 1.93 19.99 0.25
CA GLU A 172 2.16 20.43 1.63
C GLU A 172 3.57 20.04 2.09
N TRP A 173 4.02 18.82 1.82
CA TRP A 173 5.37 18.39 2.17
C TRP A 173 6.46 19.19 1.45
N ILE A 174 6.30 19.48 0.16
CA ILE A 174 7.24 20.31 -0.59
C ILE A 174 7.27 21.73 -0.02
N HIS A 175 6.10 22.28 0.35
CA HIS A 175 6.01 23.60 0.98
C HIS A 175 6.73 23.64 2.34
N LEU A 176 6.49 22.65 3.21
CA LEU A 176 7.15 22.53 4.51
C LEU A 176 8.66 22.30 4.37
N TRP A 177 9.09 21.49 3.39
CA TRP A 177 10.51 21.26 3.10
C TRP A 177 11.22 22.54 2.64
N GLY A 178 10.55 23.38 1.85
CA GLY A 178 11.11 24.66 1.41
C GLY A 178 11.07 25.77 2.46
N ALA A 179 10.29 25.59 3.52
CA ALA A 179 10.15 26.54 4.62
C ALA A 179 11.12 26.28 5.80
N GLY A 180 11.70 25.08 5.88
CA GLY A 180 12.74 24.69 6.85
C GLY A 180 14.15 24.86 6.30
#